data_AF-A0AAU3N1F0-F1
#
_entry.id   AF-A0AAU3N1F0-F1
#
_cell.length_a   1.000
_cell.length_b   1.000
_cell.length_c   1.000
_cell.angle_alpha   90.00
_cell.angle_beta   90.00
_cell.angle_gamma   90.00
#
_symmetry.space_group_name_H-M   'P 1'
#
loop_
_entity.id
_entity.type
_entity.pdbx_description
1 polymer ?
#
loop_
_entity_poly.entity_id
_entity_poly.type
_entity_poly.pdbx_seq_one_letter_code
_entity_poly.pdbx_strand_id
1 'polypeptide(L)'
;MKKFQAQSGFVVQAFRFALDPNAIQESALRSHCGAARAAYNWAVGWVTASWWQRKAEASYGVAEEELTPWRPWSLAALRREFNRVKRTDWRYADWWHENSKEAYSTGLANAAAAFDNYTKSKNGRRKGARMGTPRFKSKRKARLACRFTTGSIRVADDRHVTLPVLGTIRTHESTVKLLARLQAQTARILSATVRHERGRWFVSFQTEVKREITRVARPGVAIGIDLGVKVLAVMADSAGQIRYVDNPTHYEGEHKRLRRLSRRVSRRQGPAVHDLATGKTIRREPSKRWVKANAERNRVHHRVANLREDALHKLTTAVRAEYGTVVVEDLNVAGMLRNRRLARKIADAGFAEIRRQLTYKGRRNACPTVVASRWYPSSKTCSSCKTVKAKLPLHVRVFSCDACGLVIDRDENAARNLADLASASTTGTGVAGDRGTPSVPKPRGADQKTRASRASRKADPVRAGGAKPPHRRKEPRDLQQDTTAQLGLW
;
A
#
# COMPACT_ATOMS: atom_id res chain seq x y z
N MET A 1 0.45 13.90 -15.72
CA MET A 1 0.80 15.09 -14.91
C MET A 1 2.29 15.04 -14.64
N LYS A 2 3.05 16.06 -15.04
CA LYS A 2 4.46 16.22 -14.63
C LYS A 2 4.50 16.30 -13.09
N LYS A 3 5.45 15.62 -12.45
CA LYS A 3 5.64 15.74 -11.01
C LYS A 3 6.11 17.16 -10.71
N PHE A 4 5.56 17.79 -9.67
CA PHE A 4 6.06 19.08 -9.20
C PHE A 4 7.55 18.94 -8.85
N GLN A 5 8.37 19.83 -9.40
CA GLN A 5 9.79 19.94 -9.09
C GLN A 5 9.96 21.10 -8.11
N ALA A 6 10.63 20.82 -6.99
CA ALA A 6 10.91 21.86 -6.01
C ALA A 6 11.97 22.82 -6.55
N GLN A 7 11.94 24.06 -6.06
CA GLN A 7 13.01 25.02 -6.26
C GLN A 7 14.34 24.50 -5.67
N SER A 8 15.46 25.02 -6.16
CA SER A 8 16.78 24.67 -5.61
C SER A 8 16.86 25.02 -4.12
N GLY A 9 17.38 24.11 -3.29
CA GLY A 9 17.39 24.26 -1.82
C GLY A 9 16.04 24.00 -1.13
N PHE A 10 14.99 23.66 -1.88
CA PHE A 10 13.69 23.27 -1.34
C PHE A 10 13.42 21.78 -1.54
N VAL A 11 12.67 21.22 -0.61
CA VAL A 11 12.18 19.85 -0.68
C VAL A 11 10.66 19.80 -0.52
N VAL A 12 10.02 18.91 -1.25
CA VAL A 12 8.60 18.61 -1.04
C VAL A 12 8.47 17.60 0.10
N GLN A 13 7.76 17.99 1.16
CA GLN A 13 7.42 17.10 2.26
C GLN A 13 5.95 17.21 2.63
N ALA A 14 5.46 16.19 3.33
CA ALA A 14 4.11 16.18 3.86
C ALA A 14 4.13 16.58 5.34
N PHE A 15 3.33 17.58 5.72
CA PHE A 15 2.94 17.82 7.11
C PHE A 15 1.56 17.23 7.31
N ARG A 16 1.41 16.40 8.33
CA ARG A 16 0.19 15.64 8.58
C ARG A 16 -0.29 15.88 9.99
N PHE A 17 -1.57 16.22 10.12
CA PHE A 17 -2.25 16.50 11.38
C PHE A 17 -3.55 15.71 11.45
N ALA A 18 -3.87 15.15 12.61
CA ALA A 18 -5.17 14.60 12.92
C ALA A 18 -6.16 15.75 13.16
N LEU A 19 -7.26 15.73 12.43
CA LEU A 19 -8.34 16.69 12.58
C LEU A 19 -9.24 16.27 13.75
N ASP A 20 -9.76 17.27 14.44
CA ASP A 20 -10.77 17.18 15.50
C ASP A 20 -12.06 17.90 15.04
N PRO A 21 -12.78 17.33 14.04
CA PRO A 21 -13.96 17.98 13.49
C PRO A 21 -15.16 17.84 14.43
N ASN A 22 -16.01 18.88 14.49
CA ASN A 22 -17.34 18.75 15.07
C ASN A 22 -18.27 17.90 14.17
N ALA A 23 -19.49 17.60 14.62
CA ALA A 23 -20.42 16.74 13.89
C ALA A 23 -20.77 17.27 12.48
N ILE A 24 -20.93 18.59 12.33
CA ILE A 24 -21.23 19.24 11.05
C ILE A 24 -20.03 19.08 10.10
N GLN A 25 -18.82 19.38 10.58
CA GLN A 25 -17.58 19.23 9.84
C GLN A 25 -17.29 17.78 9.46
N GLU A 26 -17.59 16.82 10.34
CA GLU A 26 -17.46 15.39 10.02
C GLU A 26 -18.41 14.99 8.88
N SER A 27 -19.67 15.44 8.93
CA SER A 27 -20.62 15.22 7.85
C SER A 27 -20.12 15.83 6.54
N ALA A 28 -19.63 17.07 6.57
CA ALA A 28 -19.08 17.74 5.40
C ALA A 28 -17.85 17.02 4.82
N LEU A 29 -16.92 16.55 5.67
CA LEU A 29 -15.75 15.75 5.25
C LEU A 29 -16.18 14.45 4.55
N ARG A 30 -17.23 13.78 5.07
CA ARG A 30 -17.81 12.59 4.45
C ARG A 30 -18.49 12.92 3.12
N SER A 31 -19.23 14.03 3.04
CA SER A 31 -19.86 14.52 1.82
C SER A 31 -18.82 14.79 0.73
N HIS A 32 -17.72 15.48 1.05
CA HIS A 32 -16.62 15.77 0.11
C HIS A 32 -15.96 14.49 -0.43
N CYS A 33 -15.73 13.51 0.44
CA CYS A 33 -15.21 12.20 0.00
C CYS A 33 -16.26 11.43 -0.85
N GLY A 34 -17.54 11.64 -0.57
CA GLY A 34 -18.68 11.16 -1.36
C GLY A 34 -18.70 11.77 -2.76
N ALA A 35 -18.56 13.08 -2.88
CA ALA A 35 -18.42 13.82 -4.13
C ALA A 35 -17.27 13.28 -4.99
N ALA A 36 -16.09 13.10 -4.40
CA ALA A 36 -14.95 12.52 -5.09
C ALA A 36 -15.20 11.09 -5.61
N ARG A 37 -15.92 10.27 -4.83
CA ARG A 37 -16.34 8.93 -5.27
C ARG A 37 -17.38 8.99 -6.40
N ALA A 38 -18.35 9.89 -6.28
CA ALA A 38 -19.43 10.03 -7.24
C ALA A 38 -18.88 10.50 -8.59
N ALA A 39 -18.03 11.53 -8.62
CA ALA A 39 -17.36 11.98 -9.84
C ALA A 39 -16.47 10.89 -10.47
N TYR A 40 -15.76 10.11 -9.65
CA TYR A 40 -14.99 8.98 -10.15
C TYR A 40 -15.89 7.94 -10.85
N ASN A 41 -17.02 7.57 -10.22
CA ASN A 41 -17.94 6.58 -10.79
C ASN A 41 -18.60 7.10 -12.07
N TRP A 42 -18.98 8.38 -12.10
CA TRP A 42 -19.49 9.01 -13.31
C TRP A 42 -18.46 8.97 -14.44
N ALA A 43 -17.20 9.34 -14.17
CA ALA A 43 -16.16 9.31 -15.20
C ALA A 43 -15.89 7.89 -15.72
N VAL A 44 -15.85 6.89 -14.83
CA VAL A 44 -15.73 5.49 -15.25
C VAL A 44 -16.92 5.11 -16.13
N GLY A 45 -18.15 5.44 -15.71
CA GLY A 45 -19.37 5.09 -16.44
C GLY A 45 -19.40 5.75 -17.81
N TRP A 46 -19.15 7.06 -17.88
CA TRP A 46 -19.15 7.85 -19.09
C TRP A 46 -18.14 7.36 -20.12
N VAL A 47 -16.90 7.04 -19.71
CA VAL A 47 -15.88 6.46 -20.60
C VAL A 47 -16.30 5.06 -21.05
N THR A 48 -16.65 4.18 -20.11
CA THR A 48 -17.00 2.79 -20.46
C THR A 48 -18.28 2.68 -21.30
N ALA A 49 -19.20 3.65 -21.22
CA ALA A 49 -20.39 3.67 -22.07
C ALA A 49 -20.04 3.67 -23.56
N SER A 50 -19.05 4.47 -23.99
CA SER A 50 -18.56 4.42 -25.38
C SER A 50 -17.97 3.06 -25.74
N TRP A 51 -17.35 2.36 -24.78
CA TRP A 51 -16.75 1.04 -25.03
C TRP A 51 -17.83 -0.02 -25.24
N TRP A 52 -18.89 0.03 -24.43
CA TRP A 52 -20.03 -0.87 -24.53
C TRP A 52 -20.87 -0.60 -25.77
N GLN A 53 -21.09 0.68 -26.10
CA GLN A 53 -21.81 1.08 -27.30
C GLN A 53 -21.11 0.57 -28.56
N ARG A 54 -19.81 0.83 -28.70
CA ARG A 54 -19.01 0.29 -29.82
C ARG A 54 -19.04 -1.23 -29.90
N LYS A 55 -18.98 -1.91 -28.75
CA LYS A 55 -19.07 -3.37 -28.70
C LYS A 55 -20.43 -3.88 -29.18
N ALA A 56 -21.52 -3.16 -28.85
CA ALA A 56 -22.86 -3.49 -29.31
C ALA A 56 -23.02 -3.23 -30.81
N GLU A 57 -22.62 -2.05 -31.29
CA GLU A 57 -22.65 -1.70 -32.73
C GLU A 57 -21.86 -2.69 -33.58
N ALA A 58 -20.65 -3.07 -33.15
CA ALA A 58 -19.86 -4.09 -33.82
C ALA A 58 -20.55 -5.47 -33.82
N SER A 59 -21.35 -5.79 -32.80
CA SER A 59 -22.13 -7.04 -32.77
C SER A 59 -23.32 -7.03 -33.74
N TYR A 60 -23.76 -5.85 -34.16
CA TYR A 60 -24.80 -5.66 -35.18
C TYR A 60 -24.22 -5.49 -36.60
N GLY A 61 -22.90 -5.64 -36.78
CA GLY A 61 -22.25 -5.56 -38.09
C GLY A 61 -21.96 -4.14 -38.59
N VAL A 62 -22.06 -3.12 -37.72
CA VAL A 62 -21.68 -1.74 -38.07
C VAL A 62 -20.18 -1.68 -38.37
N ALA A 63 -19.82 -1.05 -39.49
CA ALA A 63 -18.43 -0.88 -39.93
C ALA A 63 -17.61 -0.06 -38.92
N GLU A 64 -16.30 -0.28 -38.83
CA GLU A 64 -15.45 0.32 -37.79
C GLU A 64 -15.46 1.85 -37.83
N GLU A 65 -15.60 2.42 -39.02
CA GLU A 65 -15.65 3.84 -39.34
C GLU A 65 -16.95 4.51 -38.85
N GLU A 66 -18.03 3.75 -38.77
CA GLU A 66 -19.36 4.21 -38.34
C GLU A 66 -19.61 4.01 -36.84
N LEU A 67 -18.69 3.34 -36.14
CA LEU A 67 -18.82 3.10 -34.70
C LEU A 67 -18.75 4.40 -33.89
N THR A 68 -19.52 4.44 -32.80
CA THR A 68 -19.52 5.54 -31.82
C THR A 68 -18.09 5.96 -31.44
N PRO A 69 -17.73 7.26 -31.55
CA PRO A 69 -16.39 7.72 -31.21
C PRO A 69 -15.97 7.38 -29.77
N TRP A 70 -14.69 7.07 -29.58
CA TRP A 70 -14.14 6.82 -28.25
C TRP A 70 -14.21 8.09 -27.40
N ARG A 71 -14.74 7.97 -26.18
CA ARG A 71 -14.73 9.07 -25.22
C ARG A 71 -13.35 9.22 -24.57
N PRO A 72 -12.72 10.41 -24.60
CA PRO A 72 -11.40 10.63 -24.06
C PRO A 72 -11.41 10.65 -22.52
N TRP A 73 -10.45 10.00 -21.87
CA TRP A 73 -10.34 9.98 -20.40
C TRP A 73 -9.31 10.96 -19.82
N SER A 74 -8.86 11.94 -20.59
CA SER A 74 -7.94 12.96 -20.08
C SER A 74 -8.63 13.79 -18.98
N LEU A 75 -7.88 14.24 -17.97
CA LEU A 75 -8.47 15.03 -16.88
C LEU A 75 -9.17 16.29 -17.40
N ALA A 76 -8.64 16.94 -18.43
CA ALA A 76 -9.24 18.12 -19.04
C ALA A 76 -10.58 17.80 -19.70
N ALA A 77 -10.66 16.70 -20.46
CA ALA A 77 -11.91 16.28 -21.10
C ALA A 77 -12.97 15.88 -20.06
N LEU A 78 -12.59 15.06 -19.06
CA LEU A 78 -13.49 14.65 -17.99
C LEU A 78 -14.03 15.84 -17.18
N ARG A 79 -13.20 16.86 -16.91
CA ARG A 79 -13.65 18.08 -16.24
C ARG A 79 -14.64 18.88 -17.08
N ARG A 80 -14.34 19.06 -18.37
CA ARG A 80 -15.20 19.79 -19.31
C ARG A 80 -16.58 19.16 -19.35
N GLU A 81 -16.61 17.85 -19.55
CA GLU A 81 -17.87 17.13 -19.68
C GLU A 81 -18.64 17.02 -18.37
N PHE A 82 -17.96 16.75 -17.25
CA PHE A 82 -18.61 16.74 -15.93
C PHE A 82 -19.24 18.10 -15.61
N ASN A 83 -18.58 19.20 -15.98
CA ASN A 83 -19.12 20.55 -15.77
C ASN A 83 -20.39 20.84 -16.58
N ARG A 84 -20.58 20.21 -17.75
CA ARG A 84 -21.81 20.33 -18.54
C ARG A 84 -22.99 19.63 -17.86
N VAL A 85 -22.75 18.45 -17.30
CA VAL A 85 -23.83 17.58 -16.81
C VAL A 85 -24.12 17.72 -15.31
N LYS A 86 -23.18 18.18 -14.49
CA LYS A 86 -23.35 18.18 -13.02
C LYS A 86 -24.53 18.99 -12.50
N ARG A 87 -25.04 19.95 -13.29
CA ARG A 87 -26.19 20.79 -12.95
C ARG A 87 -27.53 20.18 -13.40
N THR A 88 -27.51 19.28 -14.38
CA THR A 88 -28.72 18.70 -14.99
C THR A 88 -28.91 17.23 -14.60
N ASP A 89 -27.83 16.53 -14.28
CA ASP A 89 -27.86 15.15 -13.82
C ASP A 89 -28.42 15.10 -12.39
N TRP A 90 -29.58 14.47 -12.24
CA TRP A 90 -30.29 14.28 -10.97
C TRP A 90 -29.41 13.68 -9.85
N ARG A 91 -28.32 12.99 -10.22
CA ARG A 91 -27.38 12.42 -9.23
C ARG A 91 -26.54 13.49 -8.53
N TYR A 92 -26.49 14.72 -9.05
CA TYR A 92 -25.61 15.80 -8.60
C TYR A 92 -26.32 17.14 -8.43
N ALA A 93 -27.34 17.42 -9.26
CA ALA A 93 -27.96 18.73 -9.39
C ALA A 93 -28.29 19.38 -8.04
N ASP A 94 -28.85 18.61 -7.11
CA ASP A 94 -29.35 19.12 -5.84
C ASP A 94 -28.27 19.47 -4.81
N TRP A 95 -27.09 18.85 -4.89
CA TRP A 95 -26.11 18.91 -3.79
C TRP A 95 -24.68 19.22 -4.25
N TRP A 96 -24.47 19.45 -5.56
CA TRP A 96 -23.10 19.60 -6.07
C TRP A 96 -22.37 20.79 -5.43
N HIS A 97 -23.10 21.87 -5.16
CA HIS A 97 -22.62 23.15 -4.63
C HIS A 97 -22.25 23.10 -3.15
N GLU A 98 -22.75 22.12 -2.39
CA GLU A 98 -22.40 21.89 -0.98
C GLU A 98 -20.94 21.47 -0.78
N ASN A 99 -20.28 21.05 -1.87
CA ASN A 99 -18.92 20.52 -1.83
C ASN A 99 -17.98 21.36 -2.69
N SER A 100 -16.73 21.49 -2.25
CA SER A 100 -15.69 22.12 -3.05
C SER A 100 -15.57 21.46 -4.43
N LYS A 101 -15.40 22.27 -5.49
CA LYS A 101 -15.07 21.81 -6.85
C LYS A 101 -13.88 20.84 -6.88
N GLU A 102 -12.96 20.99 -5.93
CA GLU A 102 -11.77 20.17 -5.78
C GLU A 102 -12.08 18.70 -5.42
N ALA A 103 -13.22 18.45 -4.76
CA ALA A 103 -13.69 17.09 -4.46
C ALA A 103 -14.02 16.31 -5.73
N TYR A 104 -14.83 16.90 -6.62
CA TYR A 104 -15.14 16.31 -7.92
C TYR A 104 -13.89 16.17 -8.78
N SER A 105 -13.07 17.22 -8.83
CA SER A 105 -11.78 17.23 -9.52
C SER A 105 -10.86 16.08 -9.06
N THR A 106 -10.81 15.78 -7.76
CA THR A 106 -10.09 14.63 -7.20
C THR A 106 -10.63 13.31 -7.75
N GLY A 107 -11.95 13.16 -7.81
CA GLY A 107 -12.61 11.99 -8.38
C GLY A 107 -12.24 11.75 -9.84
N LEU A 108 -12.36 12.80 -10.66
CA LEU A 108 -12.04 12.78 -12.09
C LEU A 108 -10.55 12.51 -12.33
N ALA A 109 -9.65 13.14 -11.58
CA ALA A 109 -8.21 12.92 -11.67
C ALA A 109 -7.82 11.48 -11.35
N ASN A 110 -8.48 10.89 -10.34
CA ASN A 110 -8.28 9.48 -10.01
C ASN A 110 -8.81 8.55 -11.12
N ALA A 111 -9.88 8.91 -11.82
CA ALA A 111 -10.43 8.13 -12.93
C ALA A 111 -9.49 8.19 -14.15
N ALA A 112 -9.06 9.39 -14.55
CA ALA A 112 -8.06 9.58 -15.60
C ALA A 112 -6.80 8.76 -15.35
N ALA A 113 -6.24 8.85 -14.13
CA ALA A 113 -5.08 8.07 -13.74
C ALA A 113 -5.33 6.55 -13.76
N ALA A 114 -6.55 6.10 -13.42
CA ALA A 114 -6.90 4.68 -13.48
C ALA A 114 -6.93 4.15 -14.92
N PHE A 115 -7.54 4.90 -15.86
CA PHE A 115 -7.53 4.55 -17.28
C PHE A 115 -6.12 4.59 -17.87
N ASP A 116 -5.31 5.62 -17.56
CA ASP A 116 -3.90 5.67 -17.97
C ASP A 116 -3.11 4.47 -17.47
N ASN A 117 -3.32 4.06 -16.22
CA ASN A 117 -2.65 2.90 -15.64
C ASN A 117 -3.11 1.59 -16.29
N TYR A 118 -4.39 1.48 -16.62
CA TYR A 118 -4.95 0.35 -17.37
C TYR A 118 -4.34 0.27 -18.77
N THR A 119 -4.37 1.35 -19.56
CA THR A 119 -3.84 1.39 -20.93
C THR A 119 -2.33 1.14 -20.95
N LYS A 120 -1.56 1.78 -20.06
CA LYS A 120 -0.11 1.51 -19.95
C LYS A 120 0.18 0.06 -19.56
N SER A 121 -0.66 -0.53 -18.72
CA SER A 121 -0.52 -1.94 -18.35
C SER A 121 -0.89 -2.89 -19.49
N LYS A 122 -1.95 -2.58 -20.24
CA LYS A 122 -2.38 -3.35 -21.42
C LYS A 122 -1.27 -3.37 -22.48
N ASN A 123 -0.62 -2.23 -22.68
CA ASN A 123 0.44 -2.04 -23.68
C ASN A 123 1.85 -2.41 -23.18
N GLY A 124 1.97 -3.07 -22.02
CA GLY A 124 3.27 -3.49 -21.46
C GLY A 124 4.21 -2.35 -21.01
N ARG A 125 3.75 -1.09 -21.05
CA ARG A 125 4.54 0.12 -20.66
C ARG A 125 4.63 0.33 -19.14
N ARG A 126 3.90 -0.46 -18.34
CA ARG A 126 3.90 -0.38 -16.87
C ARG A 126 4.52 -1.65 -16.27
N LYS A 127 5.56 -1.47 -15.45
CA LYS A 127 6.12 -2.56 -14.63
C LYS A 127 5.14 -2.97 -13.52
N GLY A 128 5.06 -4.27 -13.22
CA GLY A 128 4.25 -4.82 -12.13
C GLY A 128 3.06 -5.68 -12.59
N ALA A 129 2.14 -5.97 -11.67
CA ALA A 129 0.95 -6.77 -11.98
C ALA A 129 0.06 -6.08 -13.03
N ARG A 130 -0.56 -6.89 -13.91
CA ARG A 130 -1.51 -6.38 -14.90
C ARG A 130 -2.66 -5.65 -14.21
N MET A 131 -2.91 -4.41 -14.63
CA MET A 131 -4.03 -3.60 -14.15
C MET A 131 -5.28 -3.98 -14.93
N GLY A 132 -6.36 -4.32 -14.20
CA GLY A 132 -7.68 -4.49 -14.81
C GLY A 132 -8.32 -3.16 -15.19
N THR A 133 -9.44 -3.22 -15.92
CA THR A 133 -10.26 -2.06 -16.24
C THR A 133 -10.70 -1.31 -14.98
N PRO A 134 -10.78 0.03 -15.00
CA PRO A 134 -11.34 0.79 -13.88
C PRO A 134 -12.76 0.33 -13.54
N ARG A 135 -13.06 0.18 -12.25
CA ARG A 135 -14.36 -0.30 -11.75
C ARG A 135 -14.98 0.71 -10.80
N PHE A 136 -16.30 0.72 -10.70
CA PHE A 136 -17.01 1.58 -9.76
C PHE A 136 -16.57 1.34 -8.31
N LYS A 137 -16.49 2.45 -7.58
CA LYS A 137 -16.16 2.51 -6.16
C LYS A 137 -17.44 2.44 -5.32
N SER A 138 -17.52 1.43 -4.47
CA SER A 138 -18.58 1.31 -3.46
C SER A 138 -18.36 2.26 -2.27
N LYS A 139 -19.43 2.78 -1.66
CA LYS A 139 -19.37 3.65 -0.46
C LYS A 139 -18.62 2.98 0.71
N ARG A 140 -18.81 1.66 0.86
CA ARG A 140 -18.26 0.87 1.99
C ARG A 140 -16.78 0.51 1.85
N LYS A 141 -16.27 0.34 0.62
CA LYS A 141 -14.86 -0.05 0.37
C LYS A 141 -13.98 1.10 -0.10
N ALA A 142 -14.57 2.16 -0.66
CA ALA A 142 -13.80 3.29 -1.14
C ALA A 142 -13.06 3.95 0.02
N ARG A 143 -11.77 4.23 -0.18
CA ARG A 143 -11.01 5.05 0.76
C ARG A 143 -11.62 6.45 0.77
N LEU A 144 -12.01 6.91 1.96
CA LEU A 144 -12.49 8.27 2.17
C LEU A 144 -11.31 9.23 2.11
N ALA A 145 -11.16 9.91 0.97
CA ALA A 145 -10.17 10.95 0.81
C ALA A 145 -10.56 11.94 -0.30
N CYS A 146 -10.16 13.19 -0.10
CA CYS A 146 -10.34 14.29 -1.04
C CYS A 146 -9.07 15.15 -1.04
N ARG A 147 -8.67 15.68 -2.20
CA ARG A 147 -7.51 16.56 -2.35
C ARG A 147 -7.95 17.93 -2.83
N PHE A 148 -7.37 18.96 -2.22
CA PHE A 148 -7.58 20.37 -2.52
C PHE A 148 -6.28 20.95 -3.05
N THR A 149 -6.32 21.54 -4.24
CA THR A 149 -5.17 22.22 -4.86
C THR A 149 -5.37 23.73 -5.01
N THR A 150 -6.61 24.21 -4.87
CA THR A 150 -6.97 25.63 -4.96
C THR A 150 -7.95 26.00 -3.86
N GLY A 151 -8.10 27.30 -3.60
CA GLY A 151 -8.99 27.84 -2.57
C GLY A 151 -8.25 28.16 -1.27
N SER A 152 -9.01 28.42 -0.21
CA SER A 152 -8.48 28.73 1.13
C SER A 152 -7.84 27.50 1.77
N ILE A 153 -6.53 27.32 1.54
CA ILE A 153 -5.72 26.27 2.16
C ILE A 153 -4.66 26.95 3.03
N ARG A 154 -4.87 26.97 4.35
CA ARG A 154 -3.92 27.61 5.28
C ARG A 154 -3.92 26.95 6.65
N VAL A 155 -2.80 27.12 7.35
CA VAL A 155 -2.73 26.94 8.81
C VAL A 155 -3.23 28.25 9.41
N ALA A 156 -4.29 28.20 10.21
CA ALA A 156 -4.95 29.41 10.72
C ALA A 156 -4.26 29.94 11.98
N ASP A 157 -3.93 29.05 12.89
CA ASP A 157 -3.26 29.35 14.17
C ASP A 157 -2.48 28.10 14.63
N ASP A 158 -2.18 27.99 15.93
CA ASP A 158 -1.41 26.92 16.57
C ASP A 158 -2.07 25.53 16.55
N ARG A 159 -3.38 25.45 16.29
CA ARG A 159 -4.17 24.21 16.33
C ARG A 159 -5.31 24.17 15.32
N HIS A 160 -5.42 25.10 14.39
CA HIS A 160 -6.49 25.10 13.39
C HIS A 160 -5.95 25.17 11.96
N VAL A 161 -6.72 24.55 11.06
CA VAL A 161 -6.47 24.58 9.62
C VAL A 161 -7.73 24.99 8.89
N THR A 162 -7.60 25.83 7.87
CA THR A 162 -8.71 26.22 7.00
C THR A 162 -8.62 25.47 5.68
N LEU A 163 -9.74 24.86 5.27
CA LEU A 163 -9.87 24.16 4.00
C LEU A 163 -11.06 24.73 3.19
N PRO A 164 -11.04 24.64 1.85
CA PRO A 164 -12.09 25.19 1.00
C PRO A 164 -13.45 24.56 1.31
N VAL A 165 -14.49 25.39 1.51
CA VAL A 165 -15.89 25.02 1.86
C VAL A 165 -16.03 24.36 3.24
N LEU A 166 -15.06 23.56 3.67
CA LEU A 166 -15.04 22.90 4.98
C LEU A 166 -14.80 23.86 6.16
N GLY A 167 -14.29 25.07 5.89
CA GLY A 167 -14.02 26.08 6.91
C GLY A 167 -12.80 25.75 7.76
N THR A 168 -12.76 26.34 8.96
CA THR A 168 -11.67 26.17 9.92
C THR A 168 -11.95 24.98 10.84
N ILE A 169 -11.05 23.99 10.83
CA ILE A 169 -11.16 22.75 11.59
C ILE A 169 -10.00 22.67 12.58
N ARG A 170 -10.32 22.30 13.83
CA ARG A 170 -9.33 22.07 14.88
C ARG A 170 -8.48 20.83 14.57
N THR A 171 -7.25 20.82 15.05
CA THR A 171 -6.30 19.71 14.99
C THR A 171 -5.96 19.24 16.40
N HIS A 172 -5.66 17.95 16.53
CA HIS A 172 -5.21 17.39 17.80
C HIS A 172 -3.75 17.78 18.11
N GLU A 173 -2.88 17.73 17.10
CA GLU A 173 -1.48 18.11 17.23
C GLU A 173 -1.25 19.60 16.92
N SER A 174 -0.23 20.20 17.51
CA SER A 174 0.14 21.59 17.23
C SER A 174 0.67 21.78 15.79
N THR A 175 0.19 22.83 15.13
CA THR A 175 0.59 23.26 13.79
C THR A 175 1.74 24.28 13.80
N VAL A 176 2.18 24.73 14.98
CA VAL A 176 3.16 25.84 15.19
C VAL A 176 4.41 25.67 14.33
N LYS A 177 4.97 24.45 14.23
CA LYS A 177 6.18 24.19 13.42
C LYS A 177 5.98 24.48 11.94
N LEU A 178 4.78 24.23 11.41
CA LEU A 178 4.46 24.57 10.03
C LEU A 178 4.14 26.05 9.92
N LEU A 179 3.35 26.60 10.85
CA LEU A 179 2.98 28.02 10.87
C LEU A 179 4.21 28.93 10.87
N ALA A 180 5.18 28.68 11.76
CA ALA A 180 6.42 29.44 11.84
C ALA A 180 7.20 29.42 10.51
N ARG A 181 7.21 28.28 9.81
CA ARG A 181 7.87 28.18 8.50
C ARG A 181 7.14 28.97 7.41
N LEU A 182 5.81 28.99 7.45
CA LEU A 182 4.99 29.76 6.51
C LEU A 182 5.20 31.26 6.74
N GLN A 183 5.20 31.70 8.00
CA GLN A 183 5.45 33.10 8.39
C GLN A 183 6.86 33.55 7.99
N ALA A 184 7.87 32.71 8.23
CA ALA A 184 9.25 32.98 7.81
C ALA A 184 9.48 32.81 6.29
N GLN A 185 8.43 32.55 5.49
CA GLN A 185 8.51 32.31 4.04
C GLN A 185 9.51 31.19 3.63
N THR A 186 9.82 30.29 4.56
CA THR A 186 10.66 29.10 4.32
C THR A 186 9.81 27.88 3.94
N ALA A 187 8.50 28.05 3.80
CA ALA A 187 7.59 27.01 3.36
C ALA A 187 6.43 27.58 2.53
N ARG A 188 5.92 26.77 1.61
CA ARG A 188 4.73 27.06 0.81
C ARG A 188 3.84 25.83 0.70
N ILE A 189 2.57 25.96 1.07
CA ILE A 189 1.59 24.88 0.91
C ILE A 189 1.20 24.78 -0.57
N LEU A 190 1.36 23.60 -1.15
CA LEU A 190 1.00 23.31 -2.55
C LEU A 190 -0.39 22.69 -2.67
N SER A 191 -0.79 21.89 -1.68
CA SER A 191 -2.12 21.24 -1.65
C SER A 191 -2.39 20.66 -0.28
N ALA A 192 -3.67 20.41 0.02
CA ALA A 192 -4.11 19.66 1.18
C ALA A 192 -4.82 18.38 0.74
N THR A 193 -4.61 17.27 1.44
CA THR A 193 -5.39 16.04 1.25
C THR A 193 -6.01 15.64 2.56
N VAL A 194 -7.34 15.62 2.63
CA VAL A 194 -8.07 15.05 3.76
C VAL A 194 -8.27 13.56 3.54
N ARG A 195 -8.12 12.77 4.59
CA ARG A 195 -8.33 11.33 4.55
C ARG A 195 -8.84 10.82 5.90
N HIS A 196 -9.84 9.95 5.87
CA HIS A 196 -10.19 9.16 7.04
C HIS A 196 -9.43 7.84 7.02
N GLU A 197 -8.56 7.64 8.00
CA GLU A 197 -7.87 6.38 8.21
C GLU A 197 -7.64 6.14 9.69
N ARG A 198 -7.58 4.87 10.09
CA ARG A 198 -7.35 4.47 11.48
C ARG A 198 -8.30 5.10 12.51
N GLY A 199 -9.55 5.33 12.09
CA GLY A 199 -10.61 5.88 12.95
C GLY A 199 -10.52 7.38 13.20
N ARG A 200 -9.66 8.11 12.48
CA ARG A 200 -9.54 9.56 12.57
C ARG A 200 -9.48 10.20 11.19
N TRP A 201 -9.87 11.47 11.12
CA TRP A 201 -9.61 12.31 9.97
C TRP A 201 -8.20 12.89 10.07
N PHE A 202 -7.50 12.94 8.95
CA PHE A 202 -6.20 13.58 8.85
C PHE A 202 -6.21 14.55 7.67
N VAL A 203 -5.57 15.69 7.85
CA VAL A 203 -5.14 16.56 6.76
C VAL A 203 -3.66 16.32 6.52
N SER A 204 -3.26 16.20 5.26
CA SER A 204 -1.86 16.16 4.84
C SER A 204 -1.60 17.30 3.87
N PHE A 205 -0.82 18.29 4.31
CA PHE A 205 -0.33 19.37 3.47
C PHE A 205 0.90 18.89 2.72
N GLN A 206 0.85 18.94 1.40
CA GLN A 206 2.04 18.85 0.58
C GLN A 206 2.67 20.24 0.55
N THR A 207 3.84 20.38 1.15
CA THR A 207 4.50 21.66 1.37
C THR A 207 5.89 21.61 0.75
N GLU A 208 6.20 22.63 -0.03
CA GLU A 208 7.56 22.92 -0.47
C GLU A 208 8.26 23.68 0.66
N VAL A 209 9.42 23.21 1.13
CA VAL A 209 10.10 23.75 2.31
C VAL A 209 11.58 23.94 2.06
N LYS A 210 12.09 25.13 2.39
CA LYS A 210 13.53 25.44 2.40
C LYS A 210 14.19 24.58 3.47
N ARG A 211 15.14 23.77 3.05
CA ARG A 211 15.83 22.81 3.91
C ARG A 211 17.30 22.82 3.58
N GLU A 212 18.10 23.20 4.57
CA GLU A 212 19.53 22.93 4.55
C GLU A 212 19.77 21.44 4.78
N ILE A 213 20.84 20.95 4.16
CA ILE A 213 21.29 19.57 4.32
C ILE A 213 21.72 19.40 5.79
N THR A 214 21.01 18.55 6.51
CA THR A 214 21.41 18.19 7.88
C THR A 214 22.61 17.26 7.79
N ARG A 215 23.76 17.69 8.32
CA ARG A 215 24.94 16.81 8.48
C ARG A 215 24.59 15.70 9.46
N VAL A 216 24.92 14.47 9.08
CA VAL A 216 24.78 13.31 9.96
C VAL A 216 25.96 13.28 10.95
N ALA A 217 25.80 12.59 12.07
CA ALA A 217 26.83 12.55 13.13
C ALA A 217 28.15 11.93 12.65
N ARG A 218 28.09 10.91 11.79
CA ARG A 218 29.24 10.13 11.30
C ARG A 218 29.21 10.05 9.76
N PRO A 219 29.56 11.14 9.05
CA PRO A 219 29.40 11.22 7.59
C PRO A 219 30.32 10.27 6.81
N GLY A 220 31.48 9.90 7.36
CA GLY A 220 32.41 8.93 6.75
C GLY A 220 32.06 7.46 7.01
N VAL A 221 31.02 7.19 7.80
CA VAL A 221 30.69 5.82 8.22
C VAL A 221 29.50 5.29 7.43
N ALA A 222 29.67 4.10 6.87
CA ALA A 222 28.60 3.35 6.22
C ALA A 222 27.98 2.34 7.20
N ILE A 223 26.68 2.08 7.04
CA ILE A 223 25.95 1.05 7.79
C ILE A 223 25.29 0.06 6.83
N GLY A 224 25.56 -1.23 7.02
CA GLY A 224 24.82 -2.33 6.41
C GLY A 224 23.70 -2.80 7.33
N ILE A 225 22.49 -2.95 6.79
CA ILE A 225 21.29 -3.34 7.56
C ILE A 225 20.70 -4.60 6.93
N ASP A 226 20.81 -5.72 7.65
CA ASP A 226 20.10 -6.95 7.36
C ASP A 226 18.76 -6.99 8.11
N LEU A 227 17.67 -7.34 7.42
CA LEU A 227 16.31 -7.28 7.99
C LEU A 227 15.74 -8.68 8.23
N GLY A 228 15.30 -8.93 9.47
CA GLY A 228 14.82 -10.24 9.91
C GLY A 228 13.42 -10.20 10.55
N VAL A 229 12.84 -11.39 10.74
CA VAL A 229 11.55 -11.54 11.46
C VAL A 229 11.72 -11.83 12.95
N LYS A 230 12.88 -12.35 13.37
CA LYS A 230 13.22 -12.61 14.78
C LYS A 230 13.79 -11.33 15.40
N VAL A 231 14.94 -10.89 14.87
CA VAL A 231 15.50 -9.55 15.07
C VAL A 231 15.04 -8.71 13.88
N LEU A 232 14.50 -7.51 14.12
CA LEU A 232 14.00 -6.65 13.06
C LEU A 232 15.11 -6.18 12.12
N ALA A 233 16.24 -5.77 12.71
CA ALA A 233 17.41 -5.34 11.99
C ALA A 233 18.70 -5.73 12.72
N VAL A 234 19.64 -6.34 12.00
CA VAL A 234 21.04 -6.46 12.41
C VAL A 234 21.83 -5.43 11.62
N MET A 235 22.57 -4.59 12.32
CA MET A 235 23.24 -3.43 11.76
C MET A 235 24.74 -3.53 12.04
N ALA A 236 25.56 -3.55 10.99
CA ALA A 236 27.02 -3.48 11.10
C ALA A 236 27.51 -2.21 10.42
N ASP A 237 28.36 -1.44 11.10
CA ASP A 237 28.97 -0.25 10.50
C ASP A 237 30.40 -0.51 10.03
N SER A 238 30.89 0.37 9.15
CA SER A 238 32.25 0.28 8.59
C SER A 238 33.36 0.57 9.60
N ALA A 239 33.01 0.95 10.84
CA ALA A 239 33.95 1.07 11.96
C ALA A 239 33.98 -0.19 12.85
N GLY A 240 33.23 -1.23 12.49
CA GLY A 240 33.18 -2.51 13.19
C GLY A 240 32.12 -2.60 14.29
N GLN A 241 31.29 -1.58 14.51
CA GLN A 241 30.22 -1.63 15.52
C GLN A 241 29.04 -2.46 15.03
N ILE A 242 28.52 -3.34 15.90
CA ILE A 242 27.33 -4.14 15.65
C ILE A 242 26.19 -3.71 16.57
N ARG A 243 24.98 -3.56 16.02
CA ARG A 243 23.76 -3.23 16.77
C ARG A 243 22.60 -4.11 16.32
N TYR A 244 21.86 -4.59 17.31
CA TYR A 244 20.66 -5.39 17.13
C TYR A 244 19.42 -4.57 17.45
N VAL A 245 18.40 -4.68 16.60
CA VAL A 245 17.10 -4.06 16.81
C VAL A 245 16.06 -5.14 16.92
N ASP A 246 15.49 -5.30 18.12
CA ASP A 246 14.44 -6.28 18.35
C ASP A 246 13.21 -6.01 17.49
N ASN A 247 12.51 -7.09 17.13
CA ASN A 247 11.20 -6.97 16.52
C ASN A 247 10.14 -6.72 17.60
N PRO A 248 9.47 -5.55 17.64
CA PRO A 248 8.50 -5.25 18.68
C PRO A 248 7.26 -6.16 18.65
N THR A 249 7.05 -6.90 17.56
CA THR A 249 5.96 -7.90 17.39
C THR A 249 4.58 -7.41 17.84
N HIS A 250 4.27 -6.13 17.59
CA HIS A 250 3.06 -5.46 18.07
C HIS A 250 1.77 -6.22 17.71
N TYR A 251 1.72 -6.87 16.55
CA TYR A 251 0.57 -7.68 16.17
C TYR A 251 0.47 -8.97 16.98
N GLU A 252 1.59 -9.62 17.28
CA GLU A 252 1.62 -10.89 18.03
C GLU A 252 1.13 -10.68 19.46
N GLY A 253 1.58 -9.61 20.13
CA GLY A 253 1.12 -9.23 21.47
C GLY A 253 -0.39 -9.04 21.55
N GLU A 254 -1.01 -8.45 20.53
CA GLU A 254 -2.46 -8.21 20.47
C GLU A 254 -3.25 -9.36 19.81
N HIS A 255 -2.59 -10.43 19.35
CA HIS A 255 -3.22 -11.46 18.53
C HIS A 255 -4.34 -12.22 19.26
N LYS A 256 -4.14 -12.57 20.54
CA LYS A 256 -5.17 -13.22 21.37
C LYS A 256 -6.41 -12.33 21.49
N ARG A 257 -6.23 -11.03 21.73
CA ARG A 257 -7.31 -10.04 21.82
C ARG A 257 -8.04 -9.87 20.49
N LEU A 258 -7.30 -9.70 19.40
CA LEU A 258 -7.85 -9.58 18.05
C LEU A 258 -8.67 -10.81 17.64
N ARG A 259 -8.23 -12.02 18.01
CA ARG A 259 -8.99 -13.26 17.77
C ARG A 259 -10.31 -13.27 18.53
N ARG A 260 -10.31 -12.89 19.82
CA ARG A 260 -11.54 -12.79 20.63
C ARG A 260 -12.52 -11.76 20.03
N LEU A 261 -12.04 -10.57 19.69
CA LEU A 261 -12.86 -9.50 19.08
C LEU A 261 -13.38 -9.90 17.69
N SER A 262 -12.57 -10.59 16.89
CA SER A 262 -13.01 -11.07 15.57
C SER A 262 -14.11 -12.13 15.68
N ARG A 263 -14.02 -13.05 16.65
CA ARG A 263 -15.09 -14.00 16.95
C ARG A 263 -16.36 -13.29 17.41
N ARG A 264 -16.22 -12.29 18.30
CA ARG A 264 -17.34 -11.45 18.73
C ARG A 264 -18.03 -10.78 17.54
N VAL A 265 -17.28 -10.15 16.62
CA VAL A 265 -17.83 -9.53 15.41
C VAL A 265 -18.54 -10.56 14.52
N SER A 266 -17.94 -11.73 14.33
CA SER A 266 -18.49 -12.78 13.46
C SER A 266 -19.82 -13.34 13.97
N ARG A 267 -20.04 -13.39 15.29
CA ARG A 267 -21.29 -13.86 15.90
C ARG A 267 -22.41 -12.81 15.89
N ARG A 268 -22.13 -11.56 15.49
CA ARG A 268 -23.14 -10.49 15.45
C ARG A 268 -23.69 -10.35 14.03
N GLN A 269 -24.92 -9.83 13.93
CA GLN A 269 -25.56 -9.58 12.63
C GLN A 269 -24.82 -8.48 11.87
N GLY A 270 -24.00 -8.89 10.90
CA GLY A 270 -23.20 -8.02 10.06
C GLY A 270 -23.87 -7.62 8.74
N PRO A 271 -23.15 -6.86 7.89
CA PRO A 271 -23.68 -6.23 6.68
C PRO A 271 -23.78 -7.16 5.46
N ALA A 272 -23.55 -8.45 5.66
CA ALA A 272 -23.52 -9.48 4.65
C ALA A 272 -24.06 -10.77 5.25
N VAL A 273 -25.01 -11.39 4.55
CA VAL A 273 -25.55 -12.72 4.86
C VAL A 273 -25.31 -13.59 3.64
N HIS A 274 -24.75 -14.77 3.86
CA HIS A 274 -24.64 -15.76 2.80
C HIS A 274 -25.95 -16.52 2.72
N ASP A 275 -26.66 -16.35 1.61
CA ASP A 275 -27.84 -17.14 1.30
C ASP A 275 -27.38 -18.51 0.80
N LEU A 276 -27.74 -19.56 1.53
CA LEU A 276 -27.37 -20.94 1.22
C LEU A 276 -28.16 -21.50 0.05
N ALA A 277 -29.38 -21.01 -0.20
CA ALA A 277 -30.23 -21.49 -1.28
C ALA A 277 -29.75 -20.96 -2.64
N THR A 278 -29.44 -19.66 -2.72
CA THR A 278 -28.98 -19.04 -3.96
C THR A 278 -27.46 -19.01 -4.12
N GLY A 279 -26.70 -19.34 -3.06
CA GLY A 279 -25.24 -19.18 -3.00
C GLY A 279 -24.78 -17.71 -3.06
N LYS A 280 -25.71 -16.75 -2.95
CA LYS A 280 -25.41 -15.31 -3.08
C LYS A 280 -25.21 -14.66 -1.72
N THR A 281 -24.34 -13.65 -1.68
CA THR A 281 -24.21 -12.81 -0.49
C THR A 281 -25.19 -11.63 -0.57
N ILE A 282 -26.24 -11.70 0.24
CA ILE A 282 -27.24 -10.64 0.40
C ILE A 282 -26.69 -9.54 1.33
N ARG A 283 -27.03 -8.29 1.03
CA ARG A 283 -26.65 -7.13 1.82
C ARG A 283 -27.80 -6.72 2.72
N ARG A 284 -27.48 -6.44 3.98
CA ARG A 284 -28.41 -5.84 4.94
C ARG A 284 -27.72 -4.76 5.77
N GLU A 285 -28.50 -4.03 6.53
CA GLU A 285 -27.98 -3.10 7.53
C GLU A 285 -27.43 -3.89 8.73
N PRO A 286 -26.20 -3.60 9.19
CA PRO A 286 -25.64 -4.28 10.35
C PRO A 286 -26.33 -3.84 11.64
N SER A 287 -26.45 -4.75 12.61
CA SER A 287 -26.96 -4.42 13.94
C SER A 287 -26.06 -3.41 14.67
N LYS A 288 -26.66 -2.56 15.53
CA LYS A 288 -25.90 -1.64 16.43
C LYS A 288 -24.81 -2.38 17.23
N ARG A 289 -25.10 -3.60 17.67
CA ARG A 289 -24.16 -4.48 18.39
C ARG A 289 -22.97 -4.91 17.52
N TRP A 290 -23.19 -5.21 16.24
CA TRP A 290 -22.12 -5.50 15.29
C TRP A 290 -21.24 -4.26 15.04
N VAL A 291 -21.86 -3.09 14.86
CA VAL A 291 -21.13 -1.83 14.62
C VAL A 291 -20.18 -1.52 15.79
N LYS A 292 -20.66 -1.61 17.04
CA LYS A 292 -19.85 -1.42 18.25
C LYS A 292 -18.69 -2.42 18.33
N ALA A 293 -18.97 -3.71 18.13
CA ALA A 293 -17.92 -4.75 18.17
C ALA A 293 -16.88 -4.59 17.05
N ASN A 294 -17.32 -4.19 15.85
CA ASN A 294 -16.44 -3.94 14.72
C ASN A 294 -15.54 -2.72 14.97
N ALA A 295 -16.09 -1.65 15.55
CA ALA A 295 -15.31 -0.48 15.94
C ALA A 295 -14.25 -0.82 16.99
N GLU A 296 -14.60 -1.61 18.01
CA GLU A 296 -13.66 -2.09 19.05
C GLU A 296 -12.51 -2.90 18.43
N ARG A 297 -12.82 -3.87 17.55
CA ARG A 297 -11.79 -4.62 16.81
C ARG A 297 -10.89 -3.69 15.99
N ASN A 298 -11.48 -2.74 15.28
CA ASN A 298 -10.74 -1.82 14.44
C ASN A 298 -9.80 -0.92 15.25
N ARG A 299 -10.20 -0.47 16.46
CA ARG A 299 -9.32 0.28 17.36
C ARG A 299 -8.03 -0.47 17.69
N VAL A 300 -8.11 -1.78 17.93
CA VAL A 300 -6.90 -2.60 18.17
C VAL A 300 -6.03 -2.67 16.92
N HIS A 301 -6.61 -2.89 15.74
CA HIS A 301 -5.87 -2.84 14.48
C HIS A 301 -5.21 -1.47 14.23
N HIS A 302 -5.89 -0.38 14.58
CA HIS A 302 -5.38 0.98 14.44
C HIS A 302 -4.21 1.24 15.38
N ARG A 303 -4.31 0.79 16.64
CA ARG A 303 -3.22 0.87 17.63
C ARG A 303 -1.98 0.12 17.14
N VAL A 304 -2.13 -1.14 16.72
CA VAL A 304 -1.01 -1.96 16.20
C VAL A 304 -0.35 -1.27 14.99
N ALA A 305 -1.14 -0.75 14.05
CA ALA A 305 -0.61 -0.06 12.89
C ALA A 305 0.16 1.24 13.26
N ASN A 306 -0.34 2.00 14.24
CA ASN A 306 0.32 3.21 14.74
C ASN A 306 1.64 2.89 15.46
N LEU A 307 1.64 1.89 16.35
CA LEU A 307 2.85 1.46 17.08
C LEU A 307 3.93 0.98 16.13
N ARG A 308 3.54 0.16 15.15
CA ARG A 308 4.48 -0.29 14.11
C ARG A 308 5.04 0.89 13.32
N GLU A 309 4.19 1.82 12.86
CA GLU A 309 4.66 2.99 12.13
C GLU A 309 5.61 3.87 12.96
N ASP A 310 5.33 4.07 14.25
CA ASP A 310 6.19 4.78 15.18
C ASP A 310 7.56 4.10 15.35
N ALA A 311 7.58 2.80 15.62
CA ALA A 311 8.82 2.03 15.75
C ALA A 311 9.70 2.12 14.48
N LEU A 312 9.09 1.95 13.29
CA LEU A 312 9.81 2.08 12.02
C LEU A 312 10.33 3.51 11.80
N HIS A 313 9.54 4.53 12.14
CA HIS A 313 10.00 5.91 12.01
C HIS A 313 11.14 6.24 12.97
N LYS A 314 11.11 5.77 14.22
CA LYS A 314 12.19 5.96 15.19
C LYS A 314 13.48 5.30 14.70
N LEU A 315 13.41 4.02 14.34
CA LEU A 315 14.55 3.28 13.79
C LEU A 315 15.17 4.01 12.59
N THR A 316 14.36 4.31 11.57
CA THR A 316 14.88 4.89 10.33
C THR A 316 15.27 6.37 10.47
N THR A 317 14.76 7.10 11.47
CA THR A 317 15.25 8.44 11.79
C THR A 317 16.60 8.37 12.48
N ALA A 318 16.76 7.50 13.49
CA ALA A 318 18.02 7.33 14.21
C ALA A 318 19.16 6.95 13.26
N VAL A 319 18.95 5.92 12.44
CA VAL A 319 19.91 5.49 11.40
C VAL A 319 20.31 6.64 10.47
N ARG A 320 19.36 7.50 10.09
CA ARG A 320 19.60 8.61 9.14
C ARG A 320 20.18 9.86 9.78
N ALA A 321 20.09 10.00 11.10
CA ALA A 321 20.76 11.06 11.83
C ALA A 321 22.24 10.70 12.06
N GLU A 322 22.56 9.40 12.12
CA GLU A 322 23.89 8.94 12.50
C GLU A 322 24.82 8.71 11.30
N TYR A 323 24.40 7.98 10.27
CA TYR A 323 25.32 7.44 9.26
C TYR A 323 25.32 8.20 7.93
N GLY A 324 26.50 8.29 7.31
CA GLY A 324 26.70 8.90 5.99
C GLY A 324 26.13 8.10 4.83
N THR A 325 26.28 6.78 4.88
CA THR A 325 25.75 5.87 3.85
C THR A 325 25.00 4.72 4.50
N VAL A 326 23.83 4.38 3.97
CA VAL A 326 23.02 3.25 4.46
C VAL A 326 22.81 2.24 3.34
N VAL A 327 23.15 0.99 3.58
CA VAL A 327 22.98 -0.14 2.67
C VAL A 327 21.90 -1.08 3.19
N VAL A 328 20.94 -1.42 2.33
CA VAL A 328 19.84 -2.36 2.61
C VAL A 328 19.63 -3.30 1.44
N GLU A 329 19.11 -4.49 1.70
CA GLU A 329 18.79 -5.45 0.65
C GLU A 329 17.52 -5.12 -0.16
N ASP A 330 17.51 -5.50 -1.45
CA ASP A 330 16.28 -5.60 -2.24
C ASP A 330 15.50 -6.90 -1.93
N LEU A 331 14.81 -6.90 -0.79
CA LEU A 331 13.94 -8.02 -0.43
C LEU A 331 12.71 -8.11 -1.34
N ASN A 332 12.44 -9.31 -1.89
CA ASN A 332 11.18 -9.60 -2.59
C ASN A 332 10.03 -9.80 -1.58
N VAL A 333 9.66 -8.74 -0.86
CA VAL A 333 8.63 -8.77 0.20
C VAL A 333 7.31 -9.31 -0.34
N ALA A 334 6.92 -8.95 -1.56
CA ALA A 334 5.69 -9.47 -2.19
C ALA A 334 5.73 -10.99 -2.39
N GLY A 335 6.89 -11.55 -2.75
CA GLY A 335 7.11 -12.99 -2.83
C GLY A 335 7.12 -13.64 -1.44
N MET A 336 7.80 -13.04 -0.47
CA MET A 336 7.87 -13.55 0.90
C MET A 336 6.49 -13.62 1.57
N LEU A 337 5.60 -12.65 1.30
CA LEU A 337 4.22 -12.65 1.78
C LEU A 337 3.35 -13.79 1.21
N ARG A 338 3.81 -14.52 0.18
CA ARG A 338 3.12 -15.73 -0.30
C ARG A 338 3.34 -16.94 0.61
N ASN A 339 4.39 -16.92 1.43
CA ASN A 339 4.65 -17.98 2.40
C ASN A 339 3.62 -17.91 3.53
N ARG A 340 2.63 -18.80 3.51
CA ARG A 340 1.52 -18.82 4.48
C ARG A 340 1.97 -18.95 5.95
N ARG A 341 3.15 -19.52 6.22
CA ARG A 341 3.68 -19.69 7.58
C ARG A 341 4.29 -18.40 8.13
N LEU A 342 5.00 -17.62 7.30
CA LEU A 342 5.73 -16.43 7.72
C LEU A 342 5.08 -15.10 7.34
N ALA A 343 4.08 -15.10 6.43
CA ALA A 343 3.50 -13.88 5.86
C ALA A 343 3.06 -12.87 6.92
N ARG A 344 2.52 -13.35 8.05
CA ARG A 344 2.08 -12.48 9.14
C ARG A 344 3.26 -11.78 9.83
N LYS A 345 4.32 -12.52 10.18
CA LYS A 345 5.52 -11.98 10.81
C LYS A 345 6.23 -10.97 9.88
N ILE A 346 6.31 -11.31 8.59
CA ILE A 346 6.88 -10.43 7.56
C ILE A 346 6.04 -9.14 7.40
N ALA A 347 4.71 -9.28 7.39
CA ALA A 347 3.82 -8.13 7.31
C ALA A 347 3.92 -7.23 8.56
N ASP A 348 4.15 -7.80 9.75
CA ASP A 348 4.32 -7.05 10.98
C ASP A 348 5.69 -6.34 11.04
N ALA A 349 6.75 -6.98 10.55
CA ALA A 349 8.10 -6.40 10.51
C ALA A 349 8.24 -5.22 9.53
N GLY A 350 7.42 -5.15 8.47
CA GLY A 350 7.31 -3.95 7.64
C GLY A 350 8.54 -3.62 6.78
N PHE A 351 9.28 -4.63 6.29
CA PHE A 351 10.53 -4.46 5.54
C PHE A 351 10.46 -3.46 4.37
N ALA A 352 9.40 -3.53 3.56
CA ALA A 352 9.21 -2.61 2.44
C ALA A 352 9.05 -1.15 2.91
N GLU A 353 8.44 -0.94 4.07
CA GLU A 353 8.24 0.37 4.67
C GLU A 353 9.56 0.91 5.26
N ILE A 354 10.36 0.07 5.92
CA ILE A 354 11.72 0.43 6.39
C ILE A 354 12.54 0.97 5.22
N ARG A 355 12.65 0.20 4.13
CA ARG A 355 13.38 0.63 2.93
C ARG A 355 12.82 1.94 2.40
N ARG A 356 11.50 2.05 2.24
CA ARG A 356 10.85 3.27 1.74
C ARG A 356 11.21 4.49 2.60
N GLN A 357 11.17 4.34 3.92
CA GLN A 357 11.49 5.39 4.89
C GLN A 357 12.95 5.80 4.83
N LEU A 358 13.85 4.81 4.83
CA LEU A 358 15.28 5.02 4.65
C LEU A 358 15.58 5.80 3.35
N THR A 359 14.99 5.38 2.22
CA THR A 359 15.21 6.06 0.93
C THR A 359 14.73 7.52 0.93
N TYR A 360 13.50 7.81 1.38
CA TYR A 360 13.01 9.19 1.33
C TYR A 360 13.66 10.09 2.38
N LYS A 361 14.02 9.56 3.55
CA LYS A 361 14.73 10.31 4.60
C LYS A 361 16.19 10.56 4.21
N GLY A 362 16.85 9.61 3.57
CA GLY A 362 18.22 9.77 3.06
C GLY A 362 18.37 10.95 2.10
N ARG A 363 17.40 11.12 1.20
CA ARG A 363 17.33 12.29 0.30
C ARG A 363 17.27 13.65 1.02
N ARG A 364 16.83 13.69 2.28
CA ARG A 364 16.76 14.94 3.08
C ARG A 364 18.08 15.31 3.73
N ASN A 365 18.96 14.33 3.96
CA ASN A 365 20.19 14.50 4.75
C ASN A 365 21.45 14.35 3.88
N ALA A 366 21.33 14.39 2.55
CA ALA A 366 22.39 14.03 1.60
C ALA A 366 23.07 12.67 1.89
N CYS A 367 22.33 11.77 2.55
CA CYS A 367 22.79 10.44 2.95
C CYS A 367 22.21 9.43 1.95
N PRO A 368 23.01 8.91 1.00
CA PRO A 368 22.49 7.97 0.01
C PRO A 368 21.95 6.69 0.67
N THR A 369 21.00 6.06 -0.03
CA THR A 369 20.58 4.69 0.29
C THR A 369 21.04 3.80 -0.84
N VAL A 370 21.98 2.91 -0.56
CA VAL A 370 22.39 1.88 -1.52
C VAL A 370 21.44 0.70 -1.31
N VAL A 371 20.81 0.27 -2.39
CA VAL A 371 19.98 -0.94 -2.37
C VAL A 371 20.81 -2.06 -2.98
N ALA A 372 21.27 -2.98 -2.15
CA ALA A 372 21.99 -4.15 -2.61
C ALA A 372 21.07 -4.98 -3.52
N SER A 373 21.62 -5.41 -4.66
CA SER A 373 20.91 -6.29 -5.59
C SER A 373 20.36 -7.51 -4.85
N ARG A 374 19.16 -7.94 -5.20
CA ARG A 374 18.55 -9.18 -4.68
C ARG A 374 19.43 -10.43 -4.88
N TRP A 375 20.35 -10.39 -5.84
CA TRP A 375 21.27 -11.48 -6.14
C TRP A 375 22.61 -11.35 -5.43
N TYR A 376 22.82 -10.28 -4.67
CA TYR A 376 24.02 -10.09 -3.87
C TYR A 376 24.02 -11.13 -2.73
N PRO A 377 25.03 -12.02 -2.66
CA PRO A 377 25.04 -13.14 -1.71
C PRO A 377 25.52 -12.73 -0.31
N SER A 378 25.02 -11.61 0.24
CA SER A 378 25.38 -11.02 1.54
C SER A 378 25.57 -12.06 2.65
N SER A 379 24.59 -12.94 2.84
CA SER A 379 24.62 -13.95 3.91
C SER A 379 25.50 -15.16 3.61
N LYS A 380 25.94 -15.36 2.37
CA LYS A 380 26.78 -16.50 1.94
C LYS A 380 28.25 -16.14 1.73
N THR A 381 28.55 -14.86 1.50
CA THR A 381 29.90 -14.33 1.38
C THR A 381 30.54 -14.24 2.76
N CYS A 382 31.77 -14.69 2.94
CA CYS A 382 32.50 -14.46 4.18
C CYS A 382 32.86 -12.98 4.31
N SER A 383 32.49 -12.33 5.42
CA SER A 383 32.81 -10.91 5.63
C SER A 383 34.32 -10.65 5.78
N SER A 384 35.11 -11.67 6.14
CA SER A 384 36.58 -11.57 6.25
C SER A 384 37.27 -11.79 4.89
N CYS A 385 37.21 -13.00 4.33
CA CYS A 385 38.00 -13.38 3.14
C CYS A 385 37.24 -13.32 1.81
N LYS A 386 35.96 -12.93 1.82
CA LYS A 386 35.08 -12.80 0.64
C LYS A 386 34.76 -14.11 -0.11
N THR A 387 35.23 -15.26 0.35
CA THR A 387 34.82 -16.58 -0.19
C THR A 387 33.30 -16.76 -0.07
N VAL A 388 32.65 -17.21 -1.15
CA VAL A 388 31.19 -17.38 -1.20
C VAL A 388 30.81 -18.84 -1.05
N LYS A 389 29.99 -19.18 -0.05
CA LYS A 389 29.42 -20.52 0.07
C LYS A 389 28.41 -20.81 -1.05
N ALA A 390 28.49 -22.00 -1.66
CA ALA A 390 27.52 -22.43 -2.66
C ALA A 390 26.10 -22.54 -2.07
N LYS A 391 25.97 -23.18 -0.91
CA LYS A 391 24.70 -23.43 -0.21
C LYS A 391 24.78 -22.97 1.24
N LEU A 392 23.73 -22.30 1.71
CA LEU A 392 23.55 -21.92 3.11
C LEU A 392 22.05 -21.97 3.45
N PRO A 393 21.55 -23.05 4.07
CA PRO A 393 20.15 -23.20 4.42
C PRO A 393 19.66 -22.13 5.41
N LEU A 394 18.36 -21.83 5.42
CA LEU A 394 17.77 -20.82 6.32
C LEU A 394 17.85 -21.17 7.81
N HIS A 395 17.86 -22.46 8.16
CA HIS A 395 17.95 -22.90 9.55
C HIS A 395 19.37 -22.76 10.13
N VAL A 396 20.39 -22.62 9.28
CA VAL A 396 21.77 -22.36 9.71
C VAL A 396 21.88 -20.89 10.09
N ARG A 397 22.21 -20.64 11.36
CA ARG A 397 22.26 -19.31 11.98
C ARG A 397 23.67 -18.86 12.34
N VAL A 398 24.62 -19.79 12.44
CA VAL A 398 26.05 -19.50 12.56
C VAL A 398 26.68 -19.65 11.18
N PHE A 399 27.42 -18.64 10.75
CA PHE A 399 28.26 -18.68 9.55
C PHE A 399 29.67 -19.13 9.94
N SER A 400 30.13 -20.25 9.39
CA SER A 400 31.50 -20.75 9.52
C SER A 400 32.23 -20.69 8.17
N CYS A 401 33.35 -19.99 8.06
CA CYS A 401 34.12 -19.93 6.82
C CYS A 401 35.16 -21.05 6.75
N ASP A 402 35.10 -21.89 5.72
CA ASP A 402 36.03 -23.00 5.54
C ASP A 402 37.40 -22.55 5.01
N ALA A 403 37.49 -21.32 4.47
CA ALA A 403 38.72 -20.77 3.88
C ALA A 403 39.57 -19.96 4.88
N CYS A 404 38.95 -19.27 5.84
CA CYS A 404 39.67 -18.43 6.81
C CYS A 404 39.30 -18.70 8.27
N GLY A 405 38.45 -19.70 8.55
CA GLY A 405 38.07 -20.08 9.91
C GLY A 405 37.10 -19.14 10.63
N LEU A 406 36.63 -18.05 10.01
CA LEU A 406 35.69 -17.11 10.63
C LEU A 406 34.39 -17.82 11.10
N VAL A 407 34.03 -17.68 12.38
CA VAL A 407 32.77 -18.18 12.95
C VAL A 407 32.00 -17.02 13.60
N ILE A 408 30.88 -16.62 13.01
CA ILE A 408 30.05 -15.49 13.50
C ILE A 408 28.55 -15.75 13.26
N ASP A 409 27.67 -14.92 13.85
CA ASP A 409 26.25 -14.95 13.49
C ASP A 409 26.06 -14.62 12.00
N ARG A 410 25.12 -15.33 11.37
CA ARG A 410 24.87 -15.21 9.94
C ARG A 410 24.32 -13.85 9.53
N ASP A 411 23.44 -13.26 10.34
CA ASP A 411 22.84 -11.96 10.04
C ASP A 411 23.89 -10.85 10.31
N GLU A 412 24.80 -11.03 11.27
CA GLU A 412 25.99 -10.16 11.41
C GLU A 412 26.89 -10.23 10.17
N ASN A 413 27.22 -11.44 9.70
CA ASN A 413 28.01 -11.63 8.49
C ASN A 413 27.37 -10.91 7.28
N ALA A 414 26.05 -11.07 7.13
CA ALA A 414 25.29 -10.39 6.09
C ALA A 414 25.36 -8.86 6.24
N ALA A 415 25.16 -8.32 7.44
CA ALA A 415 25.22 -6.89 7.71
C ALA A 415 26.61 -6.30 7.41
N ARG A 416 27.70 -6.99 7.78
CA ARG A 416 29.09 -6.58 7.46
C ARG A 416 29.33 -6.52 5.96
N ASN A 417 28.93 -7.55 5.22
CA ASN A 417 29.03 -7.54 3.75
C ASN A 417 28.21 -6.42 3.11
N LEU A 418 27.03 -6.11 3.65
CA LEU A 418 26.24 -4.96 3.18
C LEU A 418 26.95 -3.63 3.45
N ALA A 419 27.61 -3.47 4.61
CA ALA A 419 28.40 -2.28 4.90
C ALA A 419 29.55 -2.11 3.90
N ASP A 420 30.27 -3.19 3.59
CA ASP A 420 31.38 -3.19 2.64
C ASP A 420 30.98 -2.81 1.21
N LEU A 421 29.73 -3.12 0.81
CA LEU A 421 29.19 -2.72 -0.49
C LEU A 421 29.11 -1.19 -0.66
N ALA A 422 29.03 -0.44 0.45
CA ALA A 422 29.05 1.03 0.40
C ALA A 422 30.39 1.55 -0.13
N SER A 423 31.50 0.94 0.30
CA SER A 423 32.85 1.32 -0.13
C SER A 423 33.03 1.08 -1.63
N ALA A 424 32.66 -0.12 -2.12
CA ALA A 424 32.72 -0.46 -3.55
C ALA A 424 31.83 0.44 -4.43
N SER A 425 30.69 0.89 -3.91
CA SER A 425 29.78 1.81 -4.62
C SER A 425 30.31 3.24 -4.72
N THR A 426 31.33 3.59 -3.91
CA THR A 426 31.95 4.92 -3.86
C THR A 426 33.23 4.99 -4.69
N THR A 427 34.01 3.91 -4.75
CA THR A 427 35.28 3.80 -5.51
C THR A 427 35.13 3.42 -6.98
N GLY A 428 33.91 3.16 -7.49
CA GLY A 428 33.67 2.93 -8.92
C GLY A 428 34.14 1.57 -9.45
N THR A 429 34.68 0.71 -8.61
CA THR A 429 35.18 -0.63 -8.94
C THR A 429 34.18 -1.72 -8.54
N GLY A 430 33.09 -1.85 -9.31
CA GLY A 430 32.38 -3.13 -9.46
C GLY A 430 31.03 -3.38 -8.75
N VAL A 431 30.12 -3.97 -9.55
CA VAL A 431 28.83 -4.65 -9.27
C VAL A 431 27.64 -3.83 -8.73
N ALA A 432 26.92 -3.21 -9.68
CA ALA A 432 25.46 -2.95 -9.70
C ALA A 432 24.78 -2.49 -8.40
N GLY A 433 25.27 -1.40 -7.82
CA GLY A 433 24.45 -0.53 -6.96
C GLY A 433 23.67 0.46 -7.82
N ASP A 434 22.36 0.24 -8.02
CA ASP A 434 21.52 1.17 -8.79
C ASP A 434 21.30 2.45 -7.94
N ARG A 435 22.12 3.49 -8.19
CA ARG A 435 21.87 4.84 -7.64
C ARG A 435 20.56 5.31 -8.26
N GLY A 436 19.49 5.41 -7.47
CA GLY A 436 18.10 5.52 -7.97
C GLY A 436 17.77 6.72 -8.88
N THR A 437 18.20 6.68 -10.13
CA THR A 437 17.75 7.47 -11.29
C THR A 437 16.80 6.64 -12.16
N PRO A 438 15.94 7.28 -12.98
CA PRO A 438 15.00 6.55 -13.84
C PRO A 438 15.74 5.87 -15.00
N SER A 439 15.76 4.53 -15.02
CA SER A 439 16.43 3.74 -16.06
C SER A 439 15.87 3.99 -17.46
N VAL A 440 16.71 4.46 -18.39
CA VAL A 440 16.51 4.35 -19.85
C VAL A 440 16.65 2.86 -20.24
N PRO A 441 15.89 2.33 -21.21
CA PRO A 441 16.01 0.93 -21.61
C PRO A 441 17.27 0.73 -22.46
N LYS A 442 18.14 -0.22 -22.09
CA LYS A 442 19.19 -0.76 -22.97
C LYS A 442 18.72 -2.08 -23.62
N PRO A 443 19.27 -2.42 -24.81
CA PRO A 443 18.62 -3.29 -25.79
C PRO A 443 18.66 -4.77 -25.39
N ARG A 444 17.72 -5.52 -25.99
CA ARG A 444 17.54 -6.96 -25.82
C ARG A 444 18.62 -7.73 -26.58
N GLY A 445 19.48 -8.42 -25.85
CA GLY A 445 20.28 -9.55 -26.35
C GLY A 445 19.59 -10.86 -25.98
N ALA A 446 19.56 -11.79 -26.94
CA ALA A 446 18.81 -13.02 -26.93
C ALA A 446 19.26 -14.01 -25.84
N ASP A 447 18.29 -14.74 -25.29
CA ASP A 447 18.45 -16.15 -24.92
C ASP A 447 17.04 -16.74 -24.77
N GLN A 448 16.61 -17.42 -25.83
CA GLN A 448 15.36 -18.17 -25.85
C GLN A 448 15.55 -19.44 -25.00
N LYS A 449 14.76 -19.58 -23.93
CA LYS A 449 14.43 -20.91 -23.40
C LYS A 449 12.98 -21.22 -23.76
N THR A 450 12.85 -22.12 -24.72
CA THR A 450 11.64 -22.80 -25.17
C THR A 450 10.81 -23.28 -23.97
N ARG A 451 9.54 -22.86 -23.94
CA ARG A 451 8.55 -23.34 -22.98
C ARG A 451 7.63 -24.29 -23.74
N ALA A 452 7.70 -25.58 -23.43
CA ALA A 452 6.79 -26.59 -23.97
C ALA A 452 5.33 -26.23 -23.65
N SER A 453 4.52 -26.14 -24.71
CA SER A 453 3.08 -25.92 -24.65
C SER A 453 2.38 -27.19 -24.16
N ARG A 454 1.56 -27.07 -23.11
CA ARG A 454 0.59 -28.12 -22.76
C ARG A 454 -0.63 -27.95 -23.66
N ALA A 455 -0.89 -28.96 -24.49
CA ALA A 455 -2.07 -29.02 -25.34
C ALA A 455 -3.35 -29.13 -24.51
N SER A 456 -4.34 -28.30 -24.88
CA SER A 456 -5.70 -28.31 -24.37
C SER A 456 -6.45 -29.49 -24.99
N ARG A 457 -6.85 -30.49 -24.19
CA ARG A 457 -7.79 -31.53 -24.64
C ARG A 457 -9.22 -30.99 -24.57
N LYS A 458 -9.84 -30.82 -25.74
CA LYS A 458 -11.30 -30.75 -25.89
C LYS A 458 -11.87 -32.13 -25.58
N ALA A 459 -13.02 -32.16 -24.90
CA ALA A 459 -13.81 -33.36 -24.67
C ALA A 459 -14.96 -33.38 -25.68
N ASP A 460 -15.18 -34.54 -26.30
CA ASP A 460 -16.46 -34.92 -26.91
C ASP A 460 -16.82 -36.34 -26.45
N PRO A 461 -18.12 -36.72 -26.43
CA PRO A 461 -18.65 -37.79 -25.60
C PRO A 461 -18.95 -39.06 -26.40
N VAL A 462 -18.52 -40.23 -25.90
CA VAL A 462 -19.10 -41.52 -26.30
C VAL A 462 -19.19 -42.45 -25.07
N ARG A 463 -20.29 -43.20 -25.07
CA ARG A 463 -20.94 -43.94 -23.99
C ARG A 463 -20.64 -45.45 -24.13
N ALA A 464 -20.23 -46.09 -23.04
CA ALA A 464 -20.38 -47.52 -22.68
C ALA A 464 -19.58 -47.71 -21.38
N GLY A 465 -20.10 -48.14 -20.23
CA GLY A 465 -20.91 -49.33 -19.95
C GLY A 465 -20.06 -50.21 -19.01
N GLY A 466 -20.41 -50.33 -17.73
CA GLY A 466 -19.68 -51.20 -16.79
C GLY A 466 -19.93 -50.92 -15.31
N ALA A 467 -20.36 -51.95 -14.57
CA ALA A 467 -20.98 -51.94 -13.25
C ALA A 467 -20.13 -51.52 -12.01
N LYS A 468 -20.89 -51.17 -10.96
CA LYS A 468 -20.62 -50.92 -9.51
C LYS A 468 -19.96 -52.13 -8.77
N PRO A 469 -19.52 -52.07 -7.48
CA PRO A 469 -20.07 -51.31 -6.33
C PRO A 469 -19.05 -50.69 -5.31
N PRO A 470 -19.53 -50.00 -4.24
CA PRO A 470 -18.75 -49.04 -3.46
C PRO A 470 -18.22 -49.57 -2.12
N HIS A 471 -17.07 -49.04 -1.67
CA HIS A 471 -16.58 -49.27 -0.32
C HIS A 471 -17.17 -48.28 0.70
N ARG A 472 -17.66 -48.88 1.80
CA ARG A 472 -18.38 -48.35 2.95
C ARG A 472 -17.73 -47.15 3.65
N ARG A 473 -18.57 -46.18 4.02
CA ARG A 473 -18.34 -45.25 5.14
C ARG A 473 -18.60 -45.99 6.45
N LYS A 474 -17.76 -45.74 7.46
CA LYS A 474 -18.01 -46.10 8.86
C LYS A 474 -18.81 -44.98 9.53
N GLU A 475 -19.99 -45.31 10.05
CA GLU A 475 -20.68 -44.56 11.10
C GLU A 475 -20.11 -44.95 12.47
N PRO A 476 -20.13 -44.05 13.47
CA PRO A 476 -20.06 -44.42 14.87
C PRO A 476 -21.46 -44.64 15.48
N ARG A 477 -21.49 -45.62 16.38
CA ARG A 477 -22.62 -46.22 17.10
C ARG A 477 -23.42 -45.26 17.98
N ASP A 478 -24.74 -45.48 17.93
CA ASP A 478 -25.76 -45.58 19.00
C ASP A 478 -25.47 -45.02 20.40
N LEU A 479 -26.42 -44.20 20.86
CA LEU A 479 -26.90 -44.18 22.23
C LEU A 479 -28.43 -44.26 22.18
N GLN A 480 -28.95 -45.36 22.72
CA GLN A 480 -30.36 -45.65 22.92
C GLN A 480 -31.02 -44.61 23.83
N GLN A 481 -32.29 -44.31 23.55
CA GLN A 481 -33.34 -44.24 24.58
C GLN A 481 -34.71 -44.43 23.90
N ASP A 482 -35.33 -45.57 24.22
CA ASP A 482 -36.74 -45.85 24.03
C ASP A 482 -37.61 -44.88 24.83
N THR A 483 -38.74 -44.44 24.25
CA THR A 483 -40.09 -44.71 24.78
C THR A 483 -41.15 -44.20 23.79
N THR A 484 -41.85 -45.16 23.21
CA THR A 484 -43.30 -45.22 22.90
C THR A 484 -44.20 -43.98 23.12
N ALA A 485 -44.98 -43.71 22.06
CA ALA A 485 -46.46 -43.61 22.03
C ALA A 485 -47.13 -42.25 21.69
N GLN A 486 -48.15 -42.41 20.82
CA GLN A 486 -49.36 -41.60 20.59
C GLN A 486 -49.34 -40.47 19.54
N LEU A 487 -49.78 -40.85 18.32
CA LEU A 487 -50.97 -40.37 17.58
C LEU A 487 -51.57 -39.00 17.98
N GLY A 488 -51.79 -38.13 16.98
CA GLY A 488 -52.77 -37.04 17.11
C GLY A 488 -52.64 -35.95 16.06
N LEU A 489 -53.66 -35.86 15.20
CA LEU A 489 -53.92 -34.84 14.17
C LEU A 489 -53.89 -33.37 14.68
N TRP A 490 -53.79 -32.48 13.69
CA TRP A 490 -53.97 -31.00 13.64
C TRP A 490 -52.69 -30.15 13.65
#